data_AF-R4LGE7-F1
#
_entry.id   AF-R4LGE7-F1
#
_cell.length_a   1.000
_cell.length_b   1.000
_cell.length_c   1.000
_cell.angle_alpha   90.00
_cell.angle_beta   90.00
_cell.angle_gamma   90.00
#
_symmetry.space_group_name_H-M   'P 1'
#
loop_
_entity.id
_entity.type
_entity.pdbx_description
1 polymer ?
#
loop_
_entity_poly.entity_id
_entity_poly.type
_entity_poly.pdbx_seq_one_letter_code
_entity_poly.pdbx_strand_id
1 'polypeptide(L)'
;MSRPEPPSPFEPPPPTAFPVLPLTGPPSTDLAEPRRIRLPLITGVAGLAAGALVVGMLWLGTALTGATDRDTGADGHMACDLLHQLPPLTEHPADGTSTARLQAAATLAAVATQDNPGYQPITTHLATARQALQHADPTTAEAELTAARRVCDQL
;
A
#
# COMPACT_ATOMS: atom_id res chain seq x y z
N MET A 1 -45.11 -28.54 7.84
CA MET A 1 -44.03 -27.55 8.01
C MET A 1 -42.72 -28.29 7.81
N SER A 2 -42.18 -28.25 6.60
CA SER A 2 -40.97 -29.00 6.23
C SER A 2 -39.73 -28.20 6.62
N ARG A 3 -38.81 -28.85 7.32
CA ARG A 3 -37.56 -28.27 7.81
C ARG A 3 -36.58 -28.16 6.63
N PRO A 4 -35.95 -27.00 6.37
CA PRO A 4 -34.96 -26.87 5.30
C PRO A 4 -33.71 -27.71 5.62
N GLU A 5 -33.24 -28.43 4.61
CA GLU A 5 -32.09 -29.32 4.62
C GLU A 5 -30.78 -28.50 4.72
N PRO A 6 -29.79 -28.91 5.52
CA PRO A 6 -28.53 -28.19 5.64
C PRO A 6 -27.69 -28.30 4.34
N PRO A 7 -26.98 -27.24 3.94
CA PRO A 7 -26.11 -27.27 2.77
C PRO A 7 -24.91 -28.21 2.98
N SER A 8 -24.56 -28.94 1.91
CA SER A 8 -23.47 -29.92 1.90
C SER A 8 -22.09 -29.34 2.26
N PRO A 9 -21.19 -30.17 2.82
CA PRO A 9 -19.80 -29.79 3.08
C PRO A 9 -19.07 -29.40 1.80
N PHE A 10 -18.28 -28.33 1.89
CA PHE A 10 -17.43 -27.80 0.84
C PHE A 10 -16.39 -28.87 0.43
N GLU A 11 -16.55 -29.46 -0.75
CA GLU A 11 -15.57 -30.38 -1.32
C GLU A 11 -14.40 -29.57 -1.90
N PRO A 12 -13.16 -29.74 -1.40
CA PRO A 12 -12.02 -28.99 -1.90
C PRO A 12 -11.70 -29.43 -3.34
N PRO A 13 -11.35 -28.50 -4.24
CA PRO A 13 -11.00 -28.84 -5.61
C PRO A 13 -9.73 -29.71 -5.65
N PRO A 14 -9.61 -30.62 -6.62
CA PRO A 14 -8.44 -31.47 -6.78
C PRO A 14 -7.18 -30.63 -7.06
N PRO A 15 -6.00 -31.04 -6.57
CA PRO A 15 -4.75 -30.34 -6.81
C PRO A 15 -4.42 -30.36 -8.31
N THR A 16 -4.39 -29.16 -8.91
CA THR A 16 -3.95 -28.96 -10.29
C THR A 16 -2.47 -29.36 -10.40
N ALA A 17 -2.19 -30.42 -11.14
CA ALA A 17 -0.83 -30.87 -11.41
C ALA A 17 -0.07 -29.79 -12.19
N PHE A 18 1.02 -29.29 -11.60
CA PHE A 18 1.93 -28.37 -12.28
C PHE A 18 2.70 -29.11 -13.39
N PRO A 19 2.83 -28.54 -14.60
CA PRO A 19 3.69 -29.11 -15.62
C PRO A 19 5.16 -28.97 -15.20
N VAL A 20 5.85 -30.09 -15.05
CA VAL A 20 7.30 -30.16 -14.87
C VAL A 20 7.95 -29.78 -16.20
N LEU A 21 8.58 -28.62 -16.27
CA LEU A 21 9.38 -28.21 -17.43
C LEU A 21 10.64 -29.08 -17.54
N PRO A 22 10.98 -29.59 -18.73
CA PRO A 22 12.22 -30.32 -18.94
C PRO A 22 13.42 -29.38 -18.78
N LEU A 23 14.36 -29.77 -17.92
CA LEU A 23 15.62 -29.07 -17.69
C LEU A 23 16.55 -29.34 -18.89
N THR A 24 16.37 -28.57 -19.97
CA THR A 24 17.29 -28.60 -21.11
C THR A 24 18.55 -27.82 -20.73
N GLY A 25 19.57 -28.55 -20.31
CA GLY A 25 20.90 -27.98 -20.08
C GLY A 25 21.51 -27.42 -21.37
N PRO A 26 22.24 -26.30 -21.32
CA PRO A 26 22.94 -25.77 -22.48
C PRO A 26 24.10 -26.70 -22.89
N PRO A 27 24.48 -26.72 -24.18
CA PRO A 27 25.58 -27.53 -24.67
C PRO A 27 26.91 -27.10 -24.04
N SER A 28 27.72 -28.09 -23.64
CA SER A 28 29.10 -27.90 -23.22
C SER A 28 29.90 -27.26 -24.37
N THR A 29 30.20 -25.97 -24.26
CA THR A 29 31.22 -25.34 -25.09
C THR A 29 32.59 -25.74 -24.58
N ASP A 30 33.28 -26.49 -25.44
CA ASP A 30 34.71 -26.78 -25.41
C ASP A 30 35.56 -25.52 -25.15
N LEU A 31 36.66 -25.76 -24.45
CA LEU A 31 37.70 -24.80 -24.11
C LEU A 31 38.37 -24.22 -25.36
N ALA A 32 38.08 -22.94 -25.66
CA ALA A 32 38.91 -22.12 -26.52
C ALA A 32 39.75 -21.16 -25.66
N GLU A 33 41.06 -21.31 -25.84
CA GLU A 33 42.25 -20.56 -25.40
C GLU A 33 42.10 -19.13 -24.81
N PRO A 34 42.94 -18.75 -23.81
CA PRO A 34 42.73 -17.57 -22.98
C PRO A 34 43.20 -16.30 -23.69
N ARG A 35 42.27 -15.61 -24.35
CA ARG A 35 42.53 -14.28 -24.88
C ARG A 35 42.41 -13.26 -23.75
N ARG A 36 43.56 -12.74 -23.32
CA ARG A 36 43.75 -11.70 -22.31
C ARG A 36 42.73 -10.55 -22.45
N ILE A 37 41.73 -10.53 -21.58
CA ILE A 37 40.94 -9.33 -21.26
C ILE A 37 41.14 -9.08 -19.78
N ARG A 38 42.24 -8.39 -19.45
CA ARG A 38 42.43 -7.80 -18.13
C ARG A 38 41.76 -6.42 -18.14
N LEU A 39 40.95 -6.16 -17.11
CA LEU A 39 40.14 -4.97 -16.83
C LEU A 39 38.88 -4.83 -17.71
N PRO A 40 37.69 -5.05 -17.11
CA PRO A 40 37.06 -3.96 -16.35
C PRO A 40 36.26 -4.45 -15.13
N LEU A 41 36.89 -5.24 -14.25
CA LEU A 41 36.25 -5.64 -12.98
C LEU A 41 36.37 -4.57 -11.89
N ILE A 42 37.27 -3.59 -12.07
CA ILE A 42 37.55 -2.52 -11.10
C ILE A 42 36.64 -1.30 -11.32
N THR A 43 36.21 -1.04 -12.56
CA THR A 43 35.30 0.08 -12.90
C THR A 43 33.86 -0.16 -12.43
N GLY A 44 33.39 -1.40 -12.40
CA GLY A 44 32.05 -1.73 -11.89
C GLY A 44 31.91 -1.49 -10.39
N VAL A 45 32.94 -1.81 -9.60
CA VAL A 45 32.91 -1.65 -8.13
C VAL A 45 32.92 -0.17 -7.73
N ALA A 46 33.69 0.66 -8.45
CA ALA A 46 33.69 2.11 -8.21
C ALA A 46 32.33 2.75 -8.51
N GLY A 47 31.65 2.33 -9.59
CA GLY A 47 30.31 2.80 -9.93
C GLY A 47 29.25 2.35 -8.91
N LEU A 48 29.33 1.10 -8.44
CA LEU A 48 28.41 0.55 -7.44
C LEU A 48 28.62 1.19 -6.06
N ALA A 49 29.87 1.42 -5.66
CA ALA A 49 30.20 2.15 -4.44
C ALA A 49 29.67 3.58 -4.51
N ALA A 50 29.88 4.30 -5.62
CA ALA A 50 29.35 5.65 -5.80
C ALA A 50 27.81 5.68 -5.77
N GLY A 51 27.15 4.72 -6.44
CA GLY A 51 25.69 4.61 -6.42
C GLY A 51 25.13 4.31 -5.03
N ALA A 52 25.73 3.36 -4.29
CA ALA A 52 25.33 3.04 -2.93
C ALA A 52 25.59 4.19 -1.96
N LEU A 53 26.63 5.00 -2.18
CA LEU A 53 26.93 6.18 -1.36
C LEU A 53 25.92 7.29 -1.62
N VAL A 54 25.47 7.50 -2.86
CA VAL A 54 24.41 8.48 -3.17
C VAL A 54 23.07 8.03 -2.63
N VAL A 55 22.67 6.77 -2.82
CA VAL A 55 21.42 6.24 -2.24
C VAL A 55 21.50 6.25 -0.72
N GLY A 56 22.65 5.88 -0.16
CA GLY A 56 22.93 5.90 1.27
C GLY A 56 22.92 7.31 1.85
N MET A 57 23.53 8.31 1.19
CA MET A 57 23.48 9.72 1.59
C MET A 57 22.13 10.36 1.33
N LEU A 58 21.35 9.89 0.35
CA LEU A 58 19.98 10.33 0.16
C LEU A 58 19.10 9.79 1.29
N TRP A 59 19.30 8.53 1.69
CA TRP A 59 18.66 7.92 2.86
C TRP A 59 19.10 8.57 4.18
N LEU A 60 20.40 8.80 4.37
CA LEU A 60 20.95 9.50 5.53
C LEU A 60 20.49 10.96 5.53
N GLY A 61 20.46 11.60 4.36
CA GLY A 61 19.92 12.94 4.15
C GLY A 61 18.48 13.01 4.62
N THR A 62 17.60 12.10 4.16
CA THR A 62 16.23 12.00 4.67
C THR A 62 16.14 11.64 6.15
N ALA A 63 17.13 10.97 6.73
CA ALA A 63 17.17 10.66 8.16
C ALA A 63 17.66 11.84 9.02
N LEU A 64 18.61 12.62 8.52
CA LEU A 64 19.20 13.80 9.18
C LEU A 64 18.36 15.06 8.99
N THR A 65 17.70 15.22 7.83
CA THR A 65 16.68 16.26 7.61
C THR A 65 15.28 15.81 8.07
N GLY A 66 15.11 14.54 8.43
CA GLY A 66 13.87 13.98 9.00
C GLY A 66 13.84 13.99 10.54
N ALA A 67 14.81 14.65 11.18
CA ALA A 67 14.85 14.95 12.61
C ALA A 67 14.49 16.42 12.91
N THR A 68 13.91 17.13 11.95
CA THR A 68 12.99 18.24 12.26
C THR A 68 11.61 17.62 12.28
N ASP A 69 10.96 17.58 13.45
CA ASP A 69 9.55 17.25 13.65
C ASP A 69 8.89 16.58 12.43
N ARG A 70 8.85 15.24 12.39
CA ARG A 70 7.71 14.60 11.73
C ARG A 70 6.52 15.02 12.57
N ASP A 71 5.98 16.20 12.27
CA ASP A 71 4.72 16.67 12.79
C ASP A 71 3.71 15.65 12.30
N THR A 72 3.48 14.62 13.08
CA THR A 72 2.40 13.66 12.87
C THR A 72 1.04 14.35 12.95
N GLY A 73 1.00 15.55 13.53
CA GLY A 73 -0.07 16.52 13.31
C GLY A 73 -0.26 16.89 11.83
N ALA A 74 0.80 17.09 11.05
CA ALA A 74 0.74 17.40 9.62
C ALA A 74 0.23 16.20 8.79
N ASP A 75 0.59 14.96 9.15
CA ASP A 75 0.01 13.77 8.51
C ASP A 75 -1.50 13.68 8.78
N GLY A 76 -1.93 14.01 10.01
CA GLY A 76 -3.34 14.10 10.38
C GLY A 76 -4.09 15.20 9.61
N HIS A 77 -3.49 16.39 9.47
CA HIS A 77 -4.07 17.48 8.67
C HIS A 77 -4.17 17.10 7.19
N MET A 78 -3.13 16.47 6.61
CA MET A 78 -3.20 15.98 5.23
C MET A 78 -4.28 14.91 5.05
N ALA A 79 -4.51 14.04 6.04
CA ALA A 79 -5.62 13.09 6.00
C ALA A 79 -6.98 13.80 5.93
N CYS A 80 -7.16 14.86 6.72
CA CYS A 80 -8.36 15.69 6.71
C CYS A 80 -8.54 16.47 5.40
N ASP A 81 -7.46 17.03 4.84
CA ASP A 81 -7.49 17.71 3.54
C ASP A 81 -7.91 16.75 2.41
N LEU A 82 -7.37 15.53 2.40
CA LEU A 82 -7.78 14.50 1.45
C LEU A 82 -9.27 14.18 1.60
N LEU A 83 -9.76 14.00 2.84
CA LEU A 83 -11.17 13.75 3.16
C LEU A 83 -12.12 14.85 2.64
N HIS A 84 -11.72 16.11 2.73
CA HIS A 84 -12.48 17.25 2.21
C HIS A 84 -12.47 17.33 0.68
N GLN A 85 -11.43 16.79 0.02
CA GLN A 85 -11.35 16.71 -1.44
C GLN A 85 -12.08 15.50 -2.05
N LEU A 86 -12.57 14.56 -1.24
CA LEU A 86 -13.37 13.45 -1.73
C LEU A 86 -14.77 13.97 -2.14
N PRO A 87 -15.22 13.72 -3.38
CA PRO A 87 -16.58 14.06 -3.78
C PRO A 87 -17.61 13.25 -2.96
N PRO A 88 -18.85 13.76 -2.81
CA PRO A 88 -19.94 13.01 -2.20
C PRO A 88 -20.26 11.76 -3.02
N LEU A 89 -20.41 10.62 -2.35
CA LEU A 89 -20.60 9.33 -3.00
C LEU A 89 -22.01 9.16 -3.59
N THR A 90 -23.00 9.91 -3.09
CA THR A 90 -24.34 9.91 -3.70
C THR A 90 -24.34 10.52 -5.09
N GLU A 91 -23.51 11.54 -5.33
CA GLU A 91 -23.43 12.23 -6.61
C GLU A 91 -22.43 11.57 -7.56
N HIS A 92 -21.32 11.08 -7.01
CA HIS A 92 -20.22 10.49 -7.76
C HIS A 92 -19.88 9.12 -7.18
N PRO A 93 -20.28 8.02 -7.84
CA PRO A 93 -19.96 6.68 -7.35
C PRO A 93 -18.45 6.50 -7.21
N ALA A 94 -18.03 5.74 -6.20
CA ALA A 94 -16.63 5.53 -5.92
C ALA A 94 -15.89 4.94 -7.12
N ASP A 95 -14.96 5.72 -7.69
CA ASP A 95 -14.07 5.29 -8.76
C ASP A 95 -12.71 4.83 -8.19
N GLY A 96 -11.83 4.36 -9.07
CA GLY A 96 -10.48 3.94 -8.67
C GLY A 96 -9.69 5.07 -8.00
N THR A 97 -9.95 6.32 -8.38
CA THR A 97 -9.27 7.50 -7.84
C THR A 97 -9.76 7.83 -6.43
N SER A 98 -11.07 7.84 -6.19
CA SER A 98 -11.66 8.13 -4.89
C SER A 98 -11.31 7.04 -3.88
N THR A 99 -11.30 5.77 -4.30
CA THR A 99 -10.87 4.66 -3.44
C THR A 99 -9.39 4.75 -3.08
N ALA A 100 -8.52 5.12 -4.03
CA ALA A 100 -7.11 5.38 -3.74
C ALA A 100 -6.90 6.55 -2.77
N ARG A 101 -7.61 7.67 -2.95
CA ARG A 101 -7.58 8.82 -2.03
C ARG A 101 -8.09 8.46 -0.64
N LEU A 102 -9.18 7.70 -0.56
CA LEU A 102 -9.72 7.20 0.70
C LEU A 102 -8.70 6.32 1.43
N GLN A 103 -8.00 5.45 0.70
CA GLN A 103 -6.96 4.59 1.26
C GLN A 103 -5.76 5.41 1.76
N ALA A 104 -5.34 6.43 1.00
CA ALA A 104 -4.27 7.34 1.41
C ALA A 104 -4.64 8.11 2.68
N ALA A 105 -5.86 8.67 2.74
CA ALA A 105 -6.37 9.35 3.94
C ALA A 105 -6.40 8.40 5.14
N ALA A 106 -6.84 7.16 4.97
CA ALA A 106 -6.85 6.16 6.04
C ALA A 106 -5.44 5.81 6.54
N THR A 107 -4.47 5.68 5.64
CA THR A 107 -3.07 5.42 6.04
C THR A 107 -2.46 6.60 6.79
N LEU A 108 -2.70 7.83 6.34
CA LEU A 108 -2.20 9.04 7.00
C LEU A 108 -2.84 9.22 8.38
N ALA A 109 -4.16 9.05 8.49
CA ALA A 109 -4.86 9.08 9.77
C ALA A 109 -4.33 8.00 10.73
N ALA A 110 -4.07 6.78 10.23
CA ALA A 110 -3.52 5.71 11.06
C ALA A 110 -2.10 6.02 11.57
N VAL A 111 -1.26 6.66 10.76
CA VAL A 111 0.06 7.15 11.22
C VAL A 111 -0.13 8.23 12.28
N ALA A 112 -1.02 9.21 12.04
CA ALA A 112 -1.31 10.28 12.99
C ALA A 112 -1.84 9.76 14.35
N THR A 113 -2.57 8.63 14.37
CA THR A 113 -3.03 8.02 15.64
C THR A 113 -1.92 7.49 16.53
N GLN A 114 -0.73 7.21 15.99
CA GLN A 114 0.40 6.73 16.80
C GLN A 114 0.87 7.81 17.78
N ASP A 115 0.76 9.07 17.37
CA ASP A 115 1.26 10.21 18.13
C ASP A 115 0.14 11.04 18.76
N ASN A 116 -1.03 11.11 18.12
CA ASN A 116 -2.20 11.80 18.65
C ASN A 116 -3.45 10.90 18.61
N PRO A 117 -3.91 10.38 19.78
CA PRO A 117 -5.09 9.51 19.85
C PRO A 117 -6.39 10.22 19.45
N GLY A 118 -6.41 11.56 19.36
CA GLY A 118 -7.54 12.33 18.85
C GLY A 118 -7.92 12.00 17.41
N TYR A 119 -7.01 11.43 16.60
CA TYR A 119 -7.32 10.96 15.24
C TYR A 119 -7.97 9.57 15.19
N GLN A 120 -8.09 8.86 16.32
CA GLN A 120 -8.66 7.50 16.36
C GLN A 120 -10.09 7.43 15.80
N PRO A 121 -11.01 8.38 16.08
CA PRO A 121 -12.35 8.35 15.51
C PRO A 121 -12.34 8.43 13.98
N ILE A 122 -11.43 9.23 13.40
CA ILE A 122 -11.27 9.35 11.94
C ILE A 122 -10.90 8.00 11.33
N THR A 123 -9.91 7.30 11.90
CA THR A 123 -9.52 5.95 11.42
C THR A 123 -10.65 4.94 11.50
N THR A 124 -11.49 5.04 12.54
CA THR A 124 -12.64 4.15 12.76
C THR A 124 -13.70 4.38 11.68
N HIS A 125 -14.10 5.64 11.46
CA HIS A 125 -15.06 5.99 10.41
C HIS A 125 -14.55 5.63 9.00
N LEU A 126 -13.26 5.86 8.71
CA LEU A 126 -12.65 5.47 7.45
C LEU A 126 -12.66 3.95 7.22
N ALA A 127 -12.42 3.15 8.27
CA ALA A 127 -12.49 1.70 8.18
C ALA A 127 -13.93 1.22 7.89
N THR A 128 -14.93 1.76 8.60
CA THR A 128 -16.35 1.45 8.37
C THR A 128 -16.79 1.86 6.97
N ALA A 129 -16.38 3.03 6.49
CA ALA A 129 -16.69 3.50 5.14
C ALA A 129 -16.13 2.56 4.06
N ARG A 130 -14.88 2.10 4.22
CA ARG A 130 -14.27 1.12 3.31
C ARG A 130 -15.00 -0.21 3.33
N GLN A 131 -15.40 -0.68 4.51
CA GLN A 131 -16.20 -1.89 4.64
C GLN A 131 -17.56 -1.74 3.95
N ALA A 132 -18.25 -0.62 4.13
CA ALA A 132 -19.53 -0.34 3.47
C ALA A 132 -19.39 -0.33 1.93
N LEU A 133 -18.31 0.28 1.40
CA LEU A 133 -18.00 0.24 -0.03
C LEU A 133 -17.77 -1.19 -0.55
N GLN A 134 -17.11 -2.07 0.23
CA GLN A 134 -16.93 -3.48 -0.14
C GLN A 134 -18.27 -4.25 -0.20
N HIS A 135 -19.28 -3.80 0.56
CA HIS A 135 -20.63 -4.37 0.56
C HIS A 135 -21.58 -3.63 -0.39
N ALA A 136 -21.07 -2.74 -1.24
CA ALA A 136 -21.85 -1.92 -2.17
C ALA A 136 -22.94 -1.06 -1.46
N ASP A 137 -22.64 -0.58 -0.25
CA ASP A 137 -23.49 0.32 0.52
C ASP A 137 -22.89 1.76 0.53
N PRO A 138 -23.12 2.55 -0.54
CA PRO A 138 -22.58 3.90 -0.63
C PRO A 138 -23.23 4.86 0.37
N THR A 139 -24.47 4.59 0.80
CA THR A 139 -25.20 5.39 1.77
C THR A 139 -24.55 5.35 3.15
N THR A 140 -24.19 4.15 3.63
CA THR A 140 -23.46 4.00 4.89
C THR A 140 -22.04 4.56 4.74
N ALA A 141 -21.36 4.31 3.62
CA ALA A 141 -20.02 4.85 3.39
C ALA A 141 -20.00 6.39 3.45
N GLU A 142 -20.99 7.06 2.87
CA GLU A 142 -21.10 8.51 2.87
C GLU A 142 -21.42 9.08 4.25
N ALA A 143 -22.29 8.42 5.02
CA ALA A 143 -22.58 8.81 6.39
C ALA A 143 -21.32 8.75 7.26
N GLU A 144 -20.52 7.70 7.12
CA GLU A 144 -19.25 7.52 7.83
C GLU A 144 -18.19 8.55 7.40
N LEU A 145 -18.07 8.86 6.10
CA LEU A 145 -17.15 9.91 5.64
C LEU A 145 -17.57 11.30 6.12
N THR A 146 -18.88 11.57 6.18
CA THR A 146 -19.41 12.81 6.75
C THR A 146 -19.12 12.89 8.25
N ALA A 147 -19.21 11.77 8.97
CA ALA A 147 -18.80 11.70 10.37
C ALA A 147 -17.29 11.97 10.52
N ALA A 148 -16.44 11.35 9.69
CA ALA A 148 -15.00 11.59 9.69
C ALA A 148 -14.64 13.07 9.44
N ARG A 149 -15.28 13.73 8.46
CA ARG A 149 -15.08 15.17 8.20
C ARG A 149 -15.47 16.03 9.39
N ARG A 150 -16.59 15.74 10.05
CA ARG A 150 -16.98 16.46 11.28
C ARG A 150 -15.98 16.31 12.41
N VAL A 151 -15.31 15.17 12.52
CA VAL A 151 -14.21 15.01 13.49
C VAL A 151 -13.01 15.85 13.08
N CYS A 152 -12.64 15.85 11.80
CA CYS A 152 -11.59 16.74 11.28
C CYS A 152 -11.86 18.22 11.56
N ASP A 153 -13.12 18.68 11.46
CA ASP A 153 -13.49 20.07 11.74
C ASP A 153 -13.43 20.44 13.24
N GLN A 154 -13.26 19.46 14.13
CA GLN A 154 -13.18 19.63 15.59
C GLN A 154 -11.76 19.53 16.15
N LEU A 155 -10.80 19.06 15.34
CA LEU A 155 -9.38 18.95 15.70
C LEU A 155 -8.64 20.25 15.41
#